data_AF-A0A2G3DT91-F1
#
_entry.id   AF-A0A2G3DT91-F1
#
_cell.length_a   1.000
_cell.length_b   1.000
_cell.length_c   1.000
_cell.angle_alpha   90.00
_cell.angle_beta   90.00
_cell.angle_gamma   90.00
#
_symmetry.space_group_name_H-M   'P 1'
#
loop_
_entity.id
_entity.type
_entity.pdbx_description
1 polymer ?
#
loop_
_entity_poly.entity_id
_entity_poly.type
_entity_poly.pdbx_seq_one_letter_code
_entity_poly.pdbx_strand_id
1 'polypeptide(L)'
;MVHNYYIKCQVCNKITRIRLQVGWLPEHPIVVTCGECGTSLSGHVLIGQDEPRLSYYFSNADSVLEQDADYMVECSGEFPTIKHCLAFDSQEILITPFIRAMSNMDSNDIYEEFCKSVGTVLQTKYRWNEYKRILDLSLSGNKKYLIQEIQRLFGKDKMPCRNELEILRGVHMVEVHCFISSLRKDILNNVKFSSGILKINPKETKKLVDYLESTSGYRLEDLQRMGYKLLDDFVAVFPALVPAYSLQYVSDNTINYELEGSSTSNFDTVKQFYLDVYESLGNLLILPVALNNIKYRDDFYKMSTIDEKEITLDDFIGLTKANRYKYCLNNELYTKELKLIVNSKLRNAIGHNDVQYDTSSQIISYIPNPKKRDVTKETYLLVFEDEAMKLFQGVIVCLEYLYRFREIEIINREITSGGSK
;
A
#
# COMPACT_ATOMS: atom_id res chain seq x y z
N MET A 1 9.48 17.08 19.77
CA MET A 1 9.33 17.06 21.25
C MET A 1 9.13 15.62 21.68
N VAL A 2 9.56 15.24 22.88
CA VAL A 2 9.34 13.89 23.42
C VAL A 2 8.48 13.98 24.67
N HIS A 3 7.48 13.11 24.76
CA HIS A 3 6.62 12.95 25.93
C HIS A 3 6.76 11.53 26.47
N ASN A 4 7.05 11.39 27.76
CA ASN A 4 7.09 10.09 28.42
C ASN A 4 5.71 9.75 28.98
N TYR A 5 5.22 8.56 28.64
CA TYR A 5 3.97 8.02 29.15
C TYR A 5 4.24 6.62 29.72
N TYR A 6 3.61 6.29 30.84
CA TYR A 6 3.92 5.06 31.56
C TYR A 6 2.69 4.14 31.56
N ILE A 7 2.91 2.91 31.10
CA ILE A 7 1.87 1.88 31.06
C ILE A 7 2.28 0.66 31.87
N LYS A 8 1.32 0.04 32.53
CA LYS A 8 1.49 -1.20 33.26
C LYS A 8 0.79 -2.33 32.52
N CYS A 9 1.52 -3.39 32.21
CA CYS A 9 0.95 -4.58 31.56
C CYS A 9 -0.10 -5.24 32.47
N GLN A 10 -1.31 -5.49 31.95
CA GLN A 10 -2.37 -6.16 32.71
C GLN A 10 -2.09 -7.65 32.97
N VAL A 11 -1.11 -8.25 32.29
CA VAL A 11 -0.74 -9.67 32.45
C VAL A 11 0.31 -9.86 33.54
N CYS A 12 1.46 -9.18 33.44
CA CYS A 12 2.59 -9.40 34.34
C CYS A 12 2.89 -8.22 35.28
N ASN A 13 2.10 -7.14 35.20
CA ASN A 13 2.25 -5.91 36.00
C ASN A 13 3.56 -5.14 35.81
N LYS A 14 4.39 -5.51 34.83
CA LYS A 14 5.62 -4.77 34.49
C LYS A 14 5.31 -3.45 33.82
N ILE A 15 6.18 -2.46 34.06
CA ILE A 15 5.98 -1.09 33.64
C ILE A 15 6.86 -0.80 32.42
N THR A 16 6.24 -0.29 31.37
CA THR A 16 6.93 0.17 30.16
C THR A 16 6.80 1.69 30.05
N ARG A 17 7.95 2.38 29.92
CA ARG A 17 8.03 3.78 29.53
C ARG A 17 7.87 3.89 28.02
N ILE A 18 6.75 4.45 27.58
CA ILE A 18 6.54 4.89 26.20
C ILE A 18 7.18 6.25 26.03
N ARG A 19 8.22 6.31 25.21
CA ARG A 19 8.89 7.54 24.79
C ARG A 19 8.27 8.00 23.48
N LEU A 20 7.16 8.74 23.56
CA LEU A 20 6.46 9.24 22.39
C LEU A 20 7.20 10.44 21.79
N GLN A 21 7.57 10.35 20.53
CA GLN A 21 7.80 11.52 19.70
C GLN A 21 6.47 12.17 19.37
N VAL A 22 6.23 13.37 19.91
CA VAL A 22 5.06 14.17 19.56
C VAL A 22 5.31 14.78 18.18
N GLY A 23 4.62 14.24 17.18
CA GLY A 23 4.65 14.70 15.80
C GLY A 23 3.38 15.43 15.38
N TRP A 24 3.16 15.52 14.07
CA TRP A 24 2.10 16.33 13.45
C TRP A 24 0.85 15.51 13.09
N LEU A 25 0.91 14.18 13.25
CA LEU A 25 -0.27 13.34 13.10
C LEU A 25 -1.27 13.62 14.24
N PRO A 26 -2.55 13.88 13.95
CA PRO A 26 -3.54 14.14 14.99
C PRO A 26 -3.87 12.89 15.81
N GLU A 27 -3.67 11.71 15.23
CA GLU A 27 -3.80 10.41 15.89
C GLU A 27 -2.95 9.36 15.18
N HIS A 28 -2.48 8.36 15.93
CA HIS A 28 -1.91 7.15 15.35
C HIS A 28 -2.01 5.96 16.33
N PRO A 29 -2.03 4.72 15.82
CA PRO A 29 -1.97 3.53 16.67
C PRO A 29 -0.63 3.44 17.41
N ILE A 30 -0.64 2.75 18.55
CA ILE A 30 0.55 2.34 19.31
C ILE A 30 0.45 0.83 19.55
N VAL A 31 1.41 0.08 19.03
CA VAL A 31 1.52 -1.37 19.21
C VAL A 31 2.95 -1.67 19.65
N VAL A 32 3.11 -2.07 20.91
CA VAL A 32 4.42 -2.30 21.54
C VAL A 32 4.41 -3.61 22.33
N THR A 33 5.58 -4.14 22.65
CA THR A 33 5.70 -5.42 23.35
C THR A 33 5.91 -5.22 24.84
N CYS A 34 5.22 -6.01 25.67
CA CYS A 34 5.62 -6.14 27.06
C CYS A 34 6.94 -6.92 27.13
N GLY A 35 8.02 -6.27 27.58
CA GLY A 35 9.35 -6.88 27.59
C GLY A 35 9.51 -8.11 28.49
N GLU A 36 8.58 -8.32 29.42
CA GLU A 36 8.63 -9.48 30.32
C GLU A 36 7.85 -10.69 29.78
N CYS A 37 6.55 -10.53 29.52
CA CYS A 37 5.69 -11.65 29.13
C CYS A 37 5.49 -11.77 27.61
N GLY A 38 6.06 -10.86 26.82
CA GLY A 38 6.00 -10.89 25.35
C GLY A 38 4.65 -10.52 24.73
N THR A 39 3.61 -10.26 25.53
CA THR A 39 2.29 -9.87 25.00
C THR A 39 2.37 -8.54 24.26
N SER A 40 1.67 -8.44 23.14
CA SER A 40 1.49 -7.18 22.41
C SER A 40 0.55 -6.27 23.20
N LEU A 41 1.00 -5.07 23.57
CA LEU A 41 0.24 -4.00 24.20
C LEU A 41 -0.24 -3.04 23.10
N SER A 42 -1.56 -2.91 22.96
CA SER A 42 -2.17 -2.21 21.83
C SER A 42 -3.01 -1.03 22.31
N GLY A 43 -2.84 0.09 21.63
CA GLY A 43 -3.49 1.34 21.95
C GLY A 43 -3.45 2.34 20.81
N HIS A 44 -3.79 3.58 21.13
CA HIS A 44 -3.64 4.73 20.24
C HIS A 44 -3.38 5.99 21.06
N VAL A 45 -2.82 7.00 20.39
CA VAL A 45 -2.64 8.33 20.94
C VAL A 45 -3.39 9.35 20.09
N LEU A 46 -4.03 10.31 20.77
CA LEU A 46 -4.59 11.52 20.18
C LEU A 46 -3.67 12.69 20.55
N ILE A 47 -3.30 13.47 19.53
CA ILE A 47 -2.39 14.61 19.63
C ILE A 47 -3.17 15.86 19.20
N GLY A 48 -3.54 16.69 20.18
CA GLY A 48 -4.23 17.95 19.95
C GLY A 48 -3.33 18.93 19.18
N GLN A 49 -3.74 19.25 17.95
CA GLN A 49 -3.01 20.15 17.06
C GLN A 49 -3.33 21.63 17.33
N ASP A 50 -4.57 21.94 17.72
CA ASP A 50 -5.02 23.31 18.04
C ASP A 50 -4.80 23.68 19.52
N GLU A 51 -4.98 22.71 20.41
CA GLU A 51 -4.73 22.84 21.85
C GLU A 51 -3.76 21.74 22.30
N PRO A 52 -2.60 22.06 22.90
CA PRO A 52 -1.61 21.07 23.30
C PRO A 52 -2.16 20.08 24.33
N ARG A 53 -2.61 18.92 23.86
CA ARG A 53 -3.13 17.84 24.69
C ARG A 53 -2.75 16.50 24.10
N LEU A 54 -2.35 15.58 24.98
CA LEU A 54 -2.11 14.18 24.64
C LEU A 54 -3.11 13.31 25.38
N SER A 55 -3.75 12.39 24.67
CA SER A 55 -4.64 11.39 25.28
C SER A 55 -4.26 10.01 24.77
N TYR A 56 -4.07 9.06 25.68
CA TYR A 56 -3.65 7.70 25.37
C TYR A 56 -4.74 6.73 25.78
N TYR A 57 -4.92 5.69 24.98
CA TYR A 57 -5.90 4.64 25.24
C TYR A 57 -5.28 3.30 24.89
N PHE A 58 -5.21 2.40 25.86
CA PHE A 58 -4.70 1.03 25.69
C PHE A 58 -5.81 0.03 26.01
N SER A 59 -5.91 -1.03 25.21
CA SER A 59 -6.92 -2.08 25.42
C SER A 59 -6.51 -3.10 26.47
N ASN A 60 -5.20 -3.26 26.70
CA ASN A 60 -4.64 -4.30 27.55
C ASN A 60 -3.43 -3.84 28.39
N ALA A 61 -3.37 -2.54 28.68
CA ALA A 61 -2.42 -1.92 29.59
C ALA A 61 -3.08 -0.78 30.35
N ASP A 62 -2.69 -0.57 31.61
CA ASP A 62 -3.22 0.50 32.44
C ASP A 62 -2.27 1.70 32.46
N SER A 63 -2.82 2.92 32.36
CA SER A 63 -2.07 4.14 32.62
C SER A 63 -1.60 4.17 34.08
N VAL A 64 -0.34 4.51 34.30
CA VAL A 64 0.21 4.75 35.63
C VAL A 64 0.91 6.09 35.70
N LEU A 65 1.10 6.60 36.92
CA LEU A 65 1.88 7.82 37.13
C LEU A 65 3.36 7.58 36.82
N GLU A 66 4.10 8.66 36.64
CA GLU A 66 5.54 8.60 36.43
C GLU A 66 6.24 7.88 37.58
N GLN A 67 7.02 6.85 37.23
CA GLN A 67 7.72 5.97 38.16
C GLN A 67 8.84 5.23 37.42
N ASP A 68 9.66 4.50 38.18
CA ASP A 68 10.69 3.63 37.61
C ASP A 68 10.05 2.60 36.66
N ALA A 69 10.53 2.57 35.43
CA ALA A 69 10.08 1.63 34.41
C ALA A 69 11.06 0.45 34.33
N ASP A 70 10.53 -0.75 34.10
CA ASP A 70 11.34 -1.94 33.82
C ASP A 70 11.88 -1.89 32.38
N TYR A 71 11.03 -1.41 31.45
CA TYR A 71 11.28 -1.39 30.02
C TYR A 71 11.04 -0.01 29.43
N MET A 72 11.62 0.25 28.26
CA MET A 72 11.37 1.45 27.47
C MET A 72 11.13 1.09 26.01
N VAL A 73 10.27 1.85 25.34
CA VAL A 73 10.04 1.76 23.90
C VAL A 73 9.87 3.15 23.30
N GLU A 74 10.44 3.40 22.12
CA GLU A 74 10.15 4.62 21.36
C GLU A 74 8.86 4.47 20.57
N CYS A 75 8.08 5.55 20.48
CA CYS A 75 6.87 5.58 19.67
C CYS A 75 6.85 6.80 18.75
N SER A 76 6.45 6.61 17.50
CA SER A 76 6.21 7.65 16.51
C SER A 76 5.21 7.12 15.50
N GLY A 77 4.21 7.94 15.16
CA GLY A 77 3.30 7.60 14.07
C GLY A 77 3.94 7.78 12.70
N GLU A 78 5.00 8.59 12.60
CA GLU A 78 5.59 9.01 11.34
C GLU A 78 6.80 8.17 10.90
N PHE A 79 7.64 7.74 11.85
CA PHE A 79 8.98 7.24 11.55
C PHE A 79 9.31 5.93 12.27
N PRO A 80 10.29 5.16 11.77
CA PRO A 80 10.85 4.02 12.48
C PRO A 80 11.38 4.41 13.87
N THR A 81 11.19 3.51 14.82
CA THR A 81 11.49 3.73 16.23
C THR A 81 12.45 2.68 16.74
N ILE A 82 13.27 3.03 17.73
CA ILE A 82 14.05 2.03 18.46
C ILE A 82 13.08 1.06 19.13
N LYS A 83 13.31 -0.24 18.92
CA LYS A 83 12.51 -1.31 19.51
C LYS A 83 12.63 -1.30 21.03
N HIS A 84 11.73 -2.00 21.70
CA HIS A 84 11.73 -2.06 23.15
C HIS A 84 13.09 -2.56 23.70
N CYS A 85 13.51 -2.05 24.85
CA CYS A 85 14.72 -2.46 25.56
C CYS A 85 14.55 -2.28 27.09
N LEU A 86 15.55 -2.70 27.86
CA LEU A 86 15.57 -2.45 29.30
C LEU A 86 15.71 -0.95 29.57
N ALA A 87 14.98 -0.44 30.57
CA ALA A 87 15.02 0.99 30.88
C ALA A 87 16.43 1.46 31.32
N PHE A 88 17.20 0.59 31.99
CA PHE A 88 18.56 0.88 32.43
C PHE A 88 19.56 1.04 31.28
N ASP A 89 19.34 0.36 30.14
CA ASP A 89 20.21 0.47 28.96
C ASP A 89 20.02 1.82 28.23
N SER A 90 18.98 2.60 28.59
CA SER A 90 18.62 3.87 27.93
C SER A 90 19.28 5.13 28.52
N GLN A 91 20.39 4.98 29.27
CA GLN A 91 21.11 6.12 29.86
C GLN A 91 21.83 7.00 28.83
N GLU A 92 21.95 6.56 27.58
CA GLU A 92 22.44 7.38 26.48
C GLU A 92 21.37 8.39 26.00
N ILE A 93 21.82 9.57 25.55
CA ILE A 93 20.94 10.57 24.93
C ILE A 93 20.40 9.97 23.62
N LEU A 94 19.19 9.41 23.69
CA LEU A 94 18.51 8.90 22.51
C LEU A 94 18.03 10.05 21.63
N ILE A 95 18.70 10.23 20.49
CA ILE A 95 18.25 11.09 19.39
C ILE A 95 16.82 10.69 19.01
N THR A 96 15.91 11.64 18.84
CA THR A 96 14.50 11.33 18.55
C THR A 96 14.34 10.71 17.15
N PRO A 97 13.27 9.92 16.90
CA PRO A 97 12.99 9.37 15.57
C PRO A 97 13.02 10.41 14.44
N PHE A 98 12.49 11.61 14.69
CA PHE A 98 12.49 12.76 13.78
C PHE A 98 13.91 13.21 13.46
N ILE A 99 14.77 13.42 14.46
CA ILE A 99 16.13 13.87 14.21
C ILE A 99 16.91 12.78 13.45
N ARG A 100 16.70 11.50 13.75
CA ARG A 100 17.30 10.39 12.98
C ARG A 100 16.82 10.40 11.53
N ALA A 101 15.51 10.49 11.31
CA ALA A 101 14.92 10.56 9.97
C ALA A 101 15.43 11.77 9.19
N MET A 102 15.45 12.97 9.77
CA MET A 102 15.94 14.18 9.12
C MET A 102 17.42 14.10 8.77
N SER A 103 18.22 13.41 9.59
CA SER A 103 19.64 13.18 9.29
C SER A 103 19.84 12.24 8.10
N ASN A 104 18.83 11.40 7.81
CA ASN A 104 18.82 10.44 6.71
C ASN A 104 18.06 10.93 5.48
N MET A 105 17.39 12.10 5.54
CA MET A 105 16.75 12.74 4.39
C MET A 105 17.72 13.75 3.77
N ASP A 106 17.90 13.69 2.44
CA ASP A 106 18.88 14.53 1.74
C ASP A 106 18.53 16.03 1.75
N SER A 107 17.26 16.41 2.00
CA SER A 107 16.84 17.82 2.09
C SER A 107 15.50 18.03 2.83
N ASN A 108 15.24 19.26 3.24
CA ASN A 108 13.95 19.67 3.81
C ASN A 108 12.78 19.52 2.82
N ASP A 109 13.05 19.63 1.52
CA ASP A 109 12.02 19.48 0.49
C ASP A 109 11.44 18.05 0.48
N ILE A 110 12.29 17.05 0.75
CA ILE A 110 11.89 15.64 0.84
C ILE A 110 10.97 15.43 2.05
N TYR A 111 11.29 16.02 3.20
CA TYR A 111 10.43 15.96 4.39
C TYR A 111 9.07 16.62 4.15
N GLU A 112 9.05 17.78 3.47
CA GLU A 112 7.79 18.40 3.08
C GLU A 112 6.96 17.53 2.13
N GLU A 113 7.61 16.85 1.17
CA GLU A 113 6.93 15.94 0.26
C GLU A 113 6.34 14.73 1.00
N PHE A 114 7.06 14.17 1.98
CA PHE A 114 6.56 13.14 2.87
C PHE A 114 5.32 13.61 3.63
N CYS A 115 5.40 14.77 4.29
CA CYS A 115 4.29 15.35 5.05
C CYS A 115 3.05 15.57 4.17
N LYS A 116 3.24 16.15 2.98
CA LYS A 116 2.15 16.39 2.01
C LYS A 116 1.52 15.08 1.55
N SER A 117 2.33 14.05 1.31
CA SER A 117 1.86 12.74 0.83
C SER A 117 1.05 12.01 1.89
N VAL A 118 1.58 11.89 3.11
CA VAL A 118 0.87 11.26 4.23
C VAL A 118 -0.39 12.07 4.59
N GLY A 119 -0.30 13.39 4.64
CA GLY A 119 -1.44 14.26 4.91
C GLY A 119 -2.59 14.07 3.91
N THR A 120 -2.29 13.89 2.62
CA THR A 120 -3.30 13.66 1.57
C THR A 120 -4.01 12.31 1.76
N VAL A 121 -3.26 11.25 2.07
CA VAL A 121 -3.85 9.91 2.29
C VAL A 121 -4.67 9.88 3.59
N LEU A 122 -4.27 10.60 4.64
CA LEU A 122 -5.07 10.72 5.86
C LEU A 122 -6.33 11.56 5.67
N GLN A 123 -6.26 12.67 4.92
CA GLN A 123 -7.46 13.40 4.51
C GLN A 123 -8.41 12.52 3.69
N THR A 124 -7.85 11.66 2.82
CA THR A 124 -8.62 10.64 2.10
C THR A 124 -9.33 9.72 3.06
N LYS A 125 -8.66 9.22 4.10
CA LYS A 125 -9.26 8.37 5.14
C LYS A 125 -10.46 9.05 5.81
N TYR A 126 -10.33 10.30 6.24
CA TYR A 126 -11.41 11.04 6.90
C TYR A 126 -12.64 11.24 6.00
N ARG A 127 -12.43 11.37 4.69
CA ARG A 127 -13.50 11.59 3.70
C ARG A 127 -13.82 10.34 2.87
N TRP A 128 -13.32 9.17 3.27
CA TRP A 128 -13.34 7.97 2.42
C TRP A 128 -14.75 7.56 2.00
N ASN A 129 -15.74 7.72 2.87
CA ASN A 129 -17.14 7.43 2.56
C ASN A 129 -17.71 8.28 1.40
N GLU A 130 -17.18 9.48 1.17
CA GLU A 130 -17.56 10.32 0.02
C GLU A 130 -16.94 9.77 -1.26
N TYR A 131 -15.64 9.44 -1.23
CA TYR A 131 -14.89 8.90 -2.35
C TYR A 131 -15.37 7.50 -2.77
N LYS A 132 -15.47 6.58 -1.80
CA LYS A 132 -15.91 5.20 -1.99
C LYS A 132 -17.28 5.13 -2.66
N ARG A 133 -18.20 6.04 -2.32
CA ARG A 133 -19.52 6.10 -2.94
C ARG A 133 -19.47 6.32 -4.45
N ILE A 134 -18.55 7.16 -4.93
CA ILE A 134 -18.35 7.36 -6.37
C ILE A 134 -17.84 6.07 -7.02
N LEU A 135 -16.87 5.40 -6.38
CA LEU A 135 -16.32 4.12 -6.85
C LEU A 135 -17.41 3.03 -6.90
N ASP A 136 -18.20 2.87 -5.85
CA ASP A 136 -19.30 1.90 -5.78
C ASP A 136 -20.40 2.19 -6.83
N LEU A 137 -20.78 3.46 -6.98
CA LEU A 137 -21.76 3.87 -7.99
C LEU A 137 -21.26 3.58 -9.42
N SER A 138 -19.96 3.75 -9.66
CA SER A 138 -19.33 3.44 -10.95
C SER A 138 -19.42 1.95 -11.31
N LEU A 139 -19.32 1.06 -10.32
CA LEU A 139 -19.48 -0.38 -10.49
C LEU A 139 -20.95 -0.82 -10.61
N SER A 140 -21.88 -0.10 -9.98
CA SER A 140 -23.32 -0.45 -10.02
C SER A 140 -24.04 -0.04 -11.31
N GLY A 141 -23.40 0.79 -12.15
CA GLY A 141 -23.99 1.32 -13.39
C GLY A 141 -25.03 2.44 -13.18
N ASN A 142 -25.23 2.94 -11.95
CA ASN A 142 -26.22 3.97 -11.67
C ASN A 142 -25.73 5.39 -12.04
N LYS A 143 -25.69 5.65 -13.35
CA LYS A 143 -25.13 6.88 -13.95
C LYS A 143 -25.70 8.18 -13.37
N LYS A 144 -27.01 8.21 -13.06
CA LYS A 144 -27.67 9.42 -12.52
C LYS A 144 -27.05 9.87 -11.20
N TYR A 145 -26.96 8.96 -10.23
CA TYR A 145 -26.39 9.28 -8.92
C TYR A 145 -24.86 9.40 -8.99
N LEU A 146 -24.20 8.63 -9.86
CA LEU A 146 -22.77 8.78 -10.09
C LEU A 146 -22.40 10.21 -10.51
N ILE A 147 -23.11 10.76 -11.51
CA ILE A 147 -22.89 12.14 -11.99
C ILE A 147 -23.14 13.15 -10.86
N GLN A 148 -24.23 12.96 -10.10
CA GLN A 148 -24.57 13.84 -8.98
C GLN A 148 -23.45 13.86 -7.93
N GLU A 149 -22.92 12.69 -7.56
CA GLU A 149 -21.86 12.56 -6.56
C GLU A 149 -20.52 13.12 -7.04
N ILE A 150 -20.14 12.88 -8.30
CA ILE A 150 -18.95 13.47 -8.92
C ILE A 150 -19.04 15.00 -8.93
N GLN A 151 -20.19 15.56 -9.36
CA GLN A 151 -20.41 17.01 -9.40
C GLN A 151 -20.46 17.63 -8.00
N ARG A 152 -20.99 16.90 -7.01
CA ARG A 152 -20.99 17.33 -5.61
C ARG A 152 -19.58 17.42 -5.05
N LEU A 153 -18.73 16.44 -5.35
CA LEU A 153 -17.37 16.37 -4.83
C LEU A 153 -16.41 17.36 -5.51
N PHE A 154 -16.45 17.44 -6.85
CA PHE A 154 -15.47 18.23 -7.63
C PHE A 154 -16.02 19.57 -8.15
N GLY A 155 -17.33 19.81 -8.04
CA GLY A 155 -18.00 20.96 -8.61
C GLY A 155 -18.39 20.75 -10.07
N LYS A 156 -19.62 21.13 -10.42
CA LYS A 156 -20.19 20.97 -11.76
C LYS A 156 -19.41 21.72 -12.85
N ASP A 157 -18.82 22.87 -12.52
CA ASP A 157 -18.04 23.67 -13.46
C ASP A 157 -16.72 22.98 -13.86
N LYS A 158 -16.10 22.26 -12.91
CA LYS A 158 -14.85 21.50 -13.14
C LYS A 158 -15.12 20.13 -13.75
N MET A 159 -16.20 19.47 -13.33
CA MET A 159 -16.55 18.12 -13.78
C MET A 159 -18.01 18.03 -14.25
N PRO A 160 -18.34 18.55 -15.44
CA PRO A 160 -19.72 18.63 -15.92
C PRO A 160 -20.32 17.26 -16.29
N CYS A 161 -19.51 16.25 -16.59
CA CYS A 161 -19.93 14.87 -16.87
C CYS A 161 -20.91 14.73 -18.04
N ARG A 162 -20.56 15.34 -19.19
CA ARG A 162 -21.44 15.45 -20.38
C ARG A 162 -21.51 14.18 -21.22
N ASN A 163 -20.51 13.31 -21.12
CA ASN A 163 -20.39 12.07 -21.87
C ASN A 163 -19.70 10.98 -21.04
N GLU A 164 -19.62 9.74 -21.55
CA GLU A 164 -19.03 8.61 -20.82
C GLU A 164 -17.55 8.85 -20.45
N LEU A 165 -16.78 9.49 -21.33
CA LEU A 165 -15.37 9.83 -21.06
C LEU A 165 -15.22 10.81 -19.91
N GLU A 166 -16.07 11.85 -19.84
CA GLU A 166 -16.04 12.79 -18.72
C GLU A 166 -16.49 12.17 -17.40
N ILE A 167 -17.45 11.23 -17.44
CA ILE A 167 -17.85 10.46 -16.26
C ILE A 167 -16.70 9.55 -15.80
N LEU A 168 -16.07 8.82 -16.71
CA LEU A 168 -14.91 7.97 -16.44
C LEU A 168 -13.77 8.79 -15.83
N ARG A 169 -13.46 9.96 -16.39
CA ARG A 169 -12.48 10.90 -15.83
C ARG A 169 -12.88 11.35 -14.42
N GLY A 170 -14.16 11.63 -14.18
CA GLY A 170 -14.65 12.01 -12.85
C GLY A 170 -14.42 10.92 -11.79
N VAL A 171 -14.61 9.64 -12.15
CA VAL A 171 -14.27 8.50 -11.29
C VAL A 171 -12.75 8.41 -11.09
N HIS A 172 -11.98 8.47 -12.17
CA HIS A 172 -10.52 8.41 -12.11
C HIS A 172 -9.90 9.56 -11.28
N MET A 173 -10.51 10.75 -11.26
CA MET A 173 -10.06 11.84 -10.39
C MET A 173 -10.11 11.46 -8.91
N VAL A 174 -10.96 10.53 -8.48
CA VAL A 174 -10.92 9.99 -7.11
C VAL A 174 -9.60 9.25 -6.89
N GLU A 175 -9.24 8.34 -7.80
CA GLU A 175 -7.97 7.59 -7.74
C GLU A 175 -6.75 8.53 -7.73
N VAL A 176 -6.78 9.56 -8.58
CA VAL A 176 -5.70 10.56 -8.70
C VAL A 176 -5.52 11.35 -7.40
N HIS A 177 -6.59 11.97 -6.90
CA HIS A 177 -6.50 12.83 -5.70
C HIS A 177 -6.20 12.01 -4.45
N CYS A 178 -6.80 10.84 -4.31
CA CYS A 178 -6.72 10.06 -3.08
C CYS A 178 -5.41 9.27 -2.97
N PHE A 179 -4.88 8.79 -4.10
CA PHE A 179 -3.82 7.79 -4.08
C PHE A 179 -2.65 8.14 -5.01
N ILE A 180 -2.89 8.34 -6.32
CA ILE A 180 -1.79 8.47 -7.29
C ILE A 180 -0.93 9.69 -6.97
N SER A 181 -1.53 10.84 -6.66
CA SER A 181 -0.81 12.09 -6.41
C SER A 181 0.18 12.03 -5.24
N SER A 182 -0.09 11.17 -4.25
CA SER A 182 0.74 11.02 -3.04
C SER A 182 1.65 9.81 -3.12
N LEU A 183 1.14 8.68 -3.59
CA LEU A 183 1.84 7.39 -3.51
C LEU A 183 2.62 7.06 -4.77
N ARG A 184 2.25 7.64 -5.94
CA ARG A 184 2.82 7.35 -7.25
C ARG A 184 2.82 8.59 -8.17
N LYS A 185 3.28 9.72 -7.65
CA LYS A 185 3.34 11.01 -8.37
C LYS A 185 4.18 10.94 -9.66
N ASP A 186 5.13 10.01 -9.71
CA ASP A 186 5.93 9.69 -10.89
C ASP A 186 5.07 9.30 -12.11
N ILE A 187 3.92 8.65 -11.88
CA ILE A 187 2.97 8.28 -12.94
C ILE A 187 2.36 9.54 -13.58
N LEU A 188 1.97 10.52 -12.76
CA LEU A 188 1.37 11.77 -13.24
C LEU A 188 2.38 12.66 -13.98
N ASN A 189 3.63 12.66 -13.50
CA ASN A 189 4.71 13.44 -14.12
C ASN A 189 5.18 12.82 -15.45
N ASN A 190 4.98 11.52 -15.65
CA ASN A 190 5.37 10.83 -16.88
C ASN A 190 4.23 10.88 -17.91
N VAL A 191 4.10 11.99 -18.62
CA VAL A 191 3.09 12.17 -19.68
C VAL A 191 3.12 11.03 -20.72
N LYS A 192 4.29 10.44 -20.98
CA LYS A 192 4.46 9.33 -21.95
C LYS A 192 3.99 7.98 -21.41
N PHE A 193 3.92 7.80 -20.09
CA PHE A 193 3.48 6.56 -19.47
C PHE A 193 2.03 6.25 -19.81
N SER A 194 1.16 7.20 -19.49
CA SER A 194 -0.29 7.06 -19.62
C SER A 194 -0.76 7.31 -21.06
N SER A 195 -0.27 8.35 -21.72
CA SER A 195 -0.62 8.63 -23.14
C SER A 195 0.00 7.64 -24.13
N GLY A 196 1.06 6.93 -23.73
CA GLY A 196 1.71 5.92 -24.56
C GLY A 196 0.80 4.72 -24.83
N ILE A 197 -0.10 4.38 -23.89
CA ILE A 197 -1.03 3.25 -24.02
C ILE A 197 -2.02 3.48 -25.15
N LEU A 198 -2.53 4.71 -25.27
CA LEU A 198 -3.44 5.11 -26.35
C LEU A 198 -2.79 5.06 -27.75
N LYS A 199 -1.46 4.96 -27.82
CA LYS A 199 -0.68 4.92 -29.06
C LYS A 199 -0.16 3.52 -29.40
N ILE A 200 -0.38 2.53 -28.53
CA ILE A 200 -0.07 1.13 -28.83
C ILE A 200 -0.97 0.66 -29.98
N ASN A 201 -0.52 -0.35 -30.75
CA ASN A 201 -1.25 -0.93 -31.88
C ASN A 201 -2.77 -1.06 -31.59
N PRO A 202 -3.62 -0.20 -32.21
CA PRO A 202 -5.04 -0.15 -31.88
C PRO A 202 -5.79 -1.46 -32.16
N LYS A 203 -5.33 -2.22 -33.15
CA LYS A 203 -5.93 -3.50 -33.53
C LYS A 203 -5.69 -4.55 -32.45
N GLU A 204 -4.45 -4.67 -31.97
CA GLU A 204 -4.11 -5.63 -30.91
C GLU A 204 -4.71 -5.21 -29.56
N THR A 205 -4.73 -3.91 -29.25
CA THR A 205 -5.38 -3.41 -28.03
C THR A 205 -6.88 -3.70 -28.03
N LYS A 206 -7.57 -3.55 -29.18
CA LYS A 206 -8.98 -3.93 -29.30
C LYS A 206 -9.18 -5.42 -29.06
N LYS A 207 -8.37 -6.28 -29.69
CA LYS A 207 -8.44 -7.73 -29.46
C LYS A 207 -8.21 -8.09 -27.99
N LEU A 208 -7.28 -7.41 -27.31
CA LEU A 208 -7.04 -7.60 -25.88
C LEU A 208 -8.27 -7.22 -25.05
N VAL A 209 -8.94 -6.10 -25.34
CA VAL A 209 -10.19 -5.72 -24.65
C VAL A 209 -11.28 -6.77 -24.88
N ASP A 210 -11.47 -7.21 -26.13
CA ASP A 210 -12.46 -8.25 -26.46
C ASP A 210 -12.15 -9.59 -25.75
N TYR A 211 -10.86 -9.93 -25.64
CA TYR A 211 -10.38 -11.09 -24.90
C TYR A 211 -10.66 -10.97 -23.39
N LEU A 212 -10.36 -9.83 -22.77
CA LEU A 212 -10.62 -9.59 -21.35
C LEU A 212 -12.13 -9.66 -21.04
N GLU A 213 -12.98 -9.05 -21.87
CA GLU A 213 -14.44 -9.07 -21.67
C GLU A 213 -15.06 -10.46 -21.87
N SER A 214 -14.41 -11.35 -22.62
CA SER A 214 -14.83 -12.75 -22.79
C SER A 214 -14.21 -13.73 -21.78
N THR A 215 -13.25 -13.27 -20.97
CA THR A 215 -12.53 -14.11 -20.00
C THR A 215 -13.10 -13.92 -18.60
N SER A 216 -13.70 -14.98 -18.04
CA SER A 216 -14.32 -14.94 -16.71
C SER A 216 -13.32 -14.56 -15.62
N GLY A 217 -13.69 -13.58 -14.77
CA GLY A 217 -12.84 -13.07 -13.70
C GLY A 217 -11.77 -12.07 -14.14
N TYR A 218 -11.71 -11.75 -15.45
CA TYR A 218 -10.75 -10.83 -16.05
C TYR A 218 -11.40 -9.72 -16.88
N ARG A 219 -12.74 -9.62 -16.84
CA ARG A 219 -13.46 -8.48 -17.41
C ARG A 219 -12.96 -7.20 -16.75
N LEU A 220 -12.98 -6.09 -17.49
CA LEU A 220 -12.44 -4.83 -16.97
C LEU A 220 -13.16 -4.41 -15.67
N GLU A 221 -14.47 -4.68 -15.57
CA GLU A 221 -15.25 -4.44 -14.36
C GLU A 221 -14.80 -5.32 -13.17
N ASP A 222 -14.47 -6.59 -13.41
CA ASP A 222 -14.03 -7.52 -12.36
C ASP A 222 -12.67 -7.09 -11.79
N LEU A 223 -11.75 -6.70 -12.68
CA LEU A 223 -10.45 -6.15 -12.30
C LEU A 223 -10.60 -4.82 -11.55
N GLN A 224 -11.55 -3.96 -11.96
CA GLN A 224 -11.82 -2.70 -11.30
C GLN A 224 -12.34 -2.90 -9.88
N ARG A 225 -13.32 -3.82 -9.72
CA ARG A 225 -13.87 -4.21 -8.42
C ARG A 225 -12.79 -4.71 -7.48
N MET A 226 -11.86 -5.52 -8.00
CA MET A 226 -10.72 -6.02 -7.24
C MET A 226 -9.80 -4.89 -6.77
N GLY A 227 -9.44 -3.95 -7.65
CA GLY A 227 -8.63 -2.79 -7.29
C GLY A 227 -9.32 -1.89 -6.26
N TYR A 228 -10.63 -1.62 -6.40
CA TYR A 228 -11.38 -0.76 -5.48
C TYR A 228 -11.57 -1.36 -4.10
N LYS A 229 -11.70 -2.69 -4.00
CA LYS A 229 -11.65 -3.37 -2.70
C LYS A 229 -10.31 -3.08 -1.99
N LEU A 230 -9.19 -3.18 -2.71
CA LEU A 230 -7.88 -2.91 -2.12
C LEU A 230 -7.69 -1.45 -1.70
N LEU A 231 -8.29 -0.49 -2.41
CA LEU A 231 -8.28 0.90 -1.97
C LEU A 231 -8.95 1.07 -0.60
N ASP A 232 -10.08 0.38 -0.38
CA ASP A 232 -10.80 0.37 0.90
C ASP A 232 -9.96 -0.24 2.02
N ASP A 233 -9.37 -1.42 1.76
CA ASP A 233 -8.50 -2.12 2.71
C ASP A 233 -7.26 -1.28 3.06
N PHE A 234 -6.67 -0.61 2.06
CA PHE A 234 -5.50 0.26 2.26
C PHE A 234 -5.80 1.47 3.14
N VAL A 235 -6.93 2.16 2.90
CA VAL A 235 -7.33 3.33 3.71
C VAL A 235 -7.49 2.95 5.19
N ALA A 236 -7.93 1.73 5.48
CA ALA A 236 -8.02 1.22 6.84
C ALA A 236 -6.64 1.05 7.48
N VAL A 237 -5.71 0.36 6.81
CA VAL A 237 -4.40 -0.02 7.34
C VAL A 237 -3.33 1.07 7.24
N PHE A 238 -3.49 2.08 6.37
CA PHE A 238 -2.47 3.09 6.10
C PHE A 238 -1.84 3.75 7.35
N PRO A 239 -2.60 4.14 8.40
CA PRO A 239 -1.99 4.71 9.62
C PRO A 239 -0.96 3.79 10.28
N ALA A 240 -1.12 2.47 10.17
CA ALA A 240 -0.16 1.48 10.65
C ALA A 240 1.11 1.40 9.78
N LEU A 241 1.02 1.76 8.50
CA LEU A 241 2.10 1.67 7.52
C LEU A 241 2.87 2.99 7.33
N VAL A 242 2.50 4.08 7.99
CA VAL A 242 3.18 5.39 7.82
C VAL A 242 4.68 5.30 8.11
N PRO A 243 5.15 4.65 9.19
CA PRO A 243 6.59 4.47 9.42
C PRO A 243 7.30 3.73 8.28
N ALA A 244 6.69 2.68 7.73
CA ALA A 244 7.23 1.97 6.57
C ALA A 244 7.23 2.84 5.30
N TYR A 245 6.19 3.66 5.11
CA TYR A 245 6.12 4.60 3.99
C TYR A 245 7.24 5.66 4.04
N SER A 246 7.62 6.10 5.25
CA SER A 246 8.72 7.06 5.43
C SER A 246 10.06 6.53 4.91
N LEU A 247 10.23 5.21 4.79
CA LEU A 247 11.43 4.60 4.22
C LEU A 247 11.70 5.00 2.77
N GLN A 248 10.65 5.41 2.04
CA GLN A 248 10.77 5.84 0.65
C GLN A 248 11.33 7.26 0.51
N TYR A 249 11.55 7.95 1.63
CA TYR A 249 12.01 9.33 1.70
C TYR A 249 13.39 9.46 2.36
N VAL A 250 13.98 8.35 2.83
CA VAL A 250 15.32 8.33 3.43
C VAL A 250 16.29 7.60 2.51
N SER A 251 17.57 7.91 2.64
CA SER A 251 18.62 7.29 1.82
C SER A 251 18.75 5.80 2.11
N ASP A 252 19.09 5.02 1.08
CA ASP A 252 19.24 3.56 1.18
C ASP A 252 20.24 3.15 2.27
N ASN A 253 20.01 1.99 2.91
CA ASN A 253 20.87 1.40 3.95
C ASN A 253 21.10 2.24 5.22
N THR A 254 20.23 3.22 5.49
CA THR A 254 20.34 4.07 6.70
C THR A 254 19.66 3.47 7.93
N ILE A 255 18.71 2.54 7.75
CA ILE A 255 17.94 1.95 8.83
C ILE A 255 18.62 0.68 9.34
N ASN A 256 18.86 0.62 10.65
CA ASN A 256 19.31 -0.59 11.29
C ASN A 256 18.10 -1.42 11.72
N TYR A 257 17.64 -2.35 10.88
CA TYR A 257 16.46 -3.15 11.18
C TYR A 257 16.61 -4.09 12.38
N GLU A 258 17.80 -4.31 12.94
CA GLU A 258 17.95 -5.04 14.21
C GLU A 258 17.47 -4.17 15.37
N LEU A 259 17.83 -2.89 15.36
CA LEU A 259 17.54 -1.93 16.43
C LEU A 259 16.23 -1.15 16.21
N GLU A 260 15.91 -0.85 14.95
CA GLU A 260 14.79 -0.01 14.53
C GLU A 260 13.64 -0.85 13.96
N GLY A 261 12.42 -0.44 14.27
CA GLY A 261 11.20 -1.14 13.87
C GLY A 261 10.00 -0.19 13.80
N SER A 262 8.80 -0.78 13.84
CA SER A 262 7.55 -0.04 13.85
C SER A 262 6.90 -0.05 15.23
N SER A 263 6.30 1.05 15.64
CA SER A 263 5.49 1.13 16.87
C SER A 263 4.00 1.35 16.58
N THR A 264 3.59 1.34 15.30
CA THR A 264 2.21 1.59 14.86
C THR A 264 1.44 0.32 14.51
N SER A 265 2.11 -0.83 14.55
CA SER A 265 1.62 -2.08 13.98
C SER A 265 2.37 -3.28 14.54
N ASN A 266 1.82 -4.47 14.27
CA ASN A 266 2.52 -5.74 14.38
C ASN A 266 2.23 -6.57 13.12
N PHE A 267 2.87 -7.74 13.01
CA PHE A 267 2.70 -8.64 11.88
C PHE A 267 1.22 -8.93 11.57
N ASP A 268 0.40 -9.25 12.58
CA ASP A 268 -1.01 -9.59 12.39
C ASP A 268 -1.87 -8.41 11.91
N THR A 269 -1.49 -7.18 12.24
CA THR A 269 -2.17 -5.96 11.78
C THR A 269 -2.09 -5.81 10.26
N VAL A 270 -0.97 -6.24 9.66
CA VAL A 270 -0.67 -6.02 8.25
C VAL A 270 -0.83 -7.29 7.41
N LYS A 271 -0.72 -8.47 8.03
CA LYS A 271 -0.73 -9.79 7.37
C LYS A 271 -1.86 -9.98 6.36
N GLN A 272 -3.10 -9.68 6.74
CA GLN A 272 -4.25 -9.91 5.87
C GLN A 272 -4.22 -8.98 4.66
N PHE A 273 -3.93 -7.69 4.88
CA PHE A 273 -3.78 -6.73 3.78
C PHE A 273 -2.67 -7.15 2.81
N TYR A 274 -1.51 -7.59 3.32
CA TYR A 274 -0.41 -8.11 2.51
C TYR A 274 -0.83 -9.30 1.63
N LEU A 275 -1.58 -10.26 2.19
CA LEU A 275 -2.09 -11.40 1.43
C LEU A 275 -3.06 -10.95 0.33
N ASP A 276 -4.02 -10.09 0.69
CA ASP A 276 -5.06 -9.62 -0.23
C ASP A 276 -4.46 -8.81 -1.39
N VAL A 277 -3.49 -7.93 -1.11
CA VAL A 277 -2.81 -7.14 -2.14
C VAL A 277 -1.95 -8.02 -3.05
N TYR A 278 -1.23 -9.01 -2.49
CA TYR A 278 -0.44 -9.95 -3.28
C TYR A 278 -1.32 -10.78 -4.24
N GLU A 279 -2.42 -11.35 -3.72
CA GLU A 279 -3.30 -12.18 -4.53
C GLU A 279 -3.97 -11.40 -5.66
N SER A 280 -4.49 -10.24 -5.29
CA SER A 280 -5.23 -9.38 -6.20
C SER A 280 -4.31 -8.75 -7.25
N LEU A 281 -3.15 -8.23 -6.85
CA LEU A 281 -2.16 -7.72 -7.81
C LEU A 281 -1.74 -8.82 -8.78
N GLY A 282 -1.51 -10.04 -8.31
CA GLY A 282 -1.20 -11.17 -9.20
C GLY A 282 -2.29 -11.50 -10.23
N ASN A 283 -3.55 -11.07 -10.05
CA ASN A 283 -4.57 -11.07 -11.11
C ASN A 283 -4.44 -9.85 -12.02
N LEU A 284 -4.28 -8.66 -11.43
CA LEU A 284 -4.16 -7.40 -12.15
C LEU A 284 -2.93 -7.34 -13.09
N LEU A 285 -1.89 -8.15 -12.83
CA LEU A 285 -0.69 -8.26 -13.67
C LEU A 285 -0.97 -8.59 -15.14
N ILE A 286 -2.12 -9.17 -15.47
CA ILE A 286 -2.53 -9.37 -16.86
C ILE A 286 -2.48 -8.07 -17.67
N LEU A 287 -2.82 -6.93 -17.04
CA LEU A 287 -2.88 -5.63 -17.70
C LEU A 287 -1.49 -5.16 -18.17
N PRO A 288 -0.49 -4.94 -17.28
CA PRO A 288 0.84 -4.52 -17.72
C PRO A 288 1.54 -5.55 -18.60
N VAL A 289 1.34 -6.85 -18.35
CA VAL A 289 1.98 -7.91 -19.13
C VAL A 289 1.43 -7.92 -20.56
N ALA A 290 0.11 -7.84 -20.75
CA ALA A 290 -0.47 -7.78 -22.08
C ALA A 290 -0.11 -6.48 -22.82
N LEU A 291 -0.01 -5.35 -22.12
CA LEU A 291 0.51 -4.10 -22.72
C LEU A 291 1.96 -4.25 -23.20
N ASN A 292 2.81 -4.94 -22.44
CA ASN A 292 4.17 -5.25 -22.89
C ASN A 292 4.17 -6.20 -24.09
N ASN A 293 3.33 -7.22 -24.10
CA ASN A 293 3.22 -8.14 -25.24
C ASN A 293 2.93 -7.37 -26.52
N ILE A 294 1.94 -6.48 -26.52
CA ILE A 294 1.66 -5.65 -27.70
C ILE A 294 2.83 -4.72 -28.03
N LYS A 295 3.41 -4.04 -27.03
CA LYS A 295 4.49 -3.07 -27.26
C LYS A 295 5.76 -3.70 -27.84
N TYR A 296 6.14 -4.87 -27.37
CA TYR A 296 7.44 -5.50 -27.69
C TYR A 296 7.33 -6.62 -28.71
N ARG A 297 6.13 -7.20 -28.91
CA ARG A 297 5.92 -8.38 -29.77
C ARG A 297 4.81 -8.18 -30.82
N ASP A 298 4.12 -7.04 -30.79
CA ASP A 298 3.00 -6.70 -31.67
C ASP A 298 1.86 -7.74 -31.67
N ASP A 299 1.69 -8.41 -30.53
CA ASP A 299 0.70 -9.47 -30.32
C ASP A 299 0.37 -9.52 -28.83
N PHE A 300 -0.89 -9.28 -28.45
CA PHE A 300 -1.29 -9.27 -27.04
C PHE A 300 -1.18 -10.66 -26.37
N TYR A 301 -1.30 -11.72 -27.17
CA TYR A 301 -1.41 -13.10 -26.71
C TYR A 301 -0.04 -13.77 -26.55
N LYS A 302 0.99 -13.27 -27.25
CA LYS A 302 2.35 -13.81 -27.20
C LYS A 302 3.15 -13.26 -26.01
N MET A 303 3.52 -14.12 -25.07
CA MET A 303 4.25 -13.75 -23.85
C MET A 303 5.77 -13.64 -24.07
N SER A 304 6.46 -13.07 -23.08
CA SER A 304 7.91 -13.18 -22.96
C SER A 304 8.36 -14.61 -22.63
N THR A 305 9.48 -15.04 -23.19
CA THR A 305 10.09 -16.33 -22.83
C THR A 305 10.77 -16.19 -21.47
N ILE A 306 10.37 -17.01 -20.51
CA ILE A 306 10.95 -17.09 -19.16
C ILE A 306 11.24 -18.55 -18.87
N ASP A 307 12.42 -18.85 -18.29
CA ASP A 307 12.85 -20.22 -17.98
C ASP A 307 12.77 -21.16 -19.20
N GLU A 308 13.12 -20.65 -20.39
CA GLU A 308 13.06 -21.35 -21.69
C GLU A 308 11.65 -21.83 -22.11
N LYS A 309 10.59 -21.29 -21.47
CA LYS A 309 9.20 -21.62 -21.79
C LYS A 309 8.55 -20.50 -22.57
N GLU A 310 8.08 -20.84 -23.76
CA GLU A 310 7.15 -20.02 -24.52
C GLU A 310 5.72 -20.38 -24.09
N ILE A 311 4.98 -19.38 -23.65
CA ILE A 311 3.60 -19.55 -23.20
C ILE A 311 2.71 -18.47 -23.81
N THR A 312 1.41 -18.69 -23.78
CA THR A 312 0.39 -17.74 -24.20
C THR A 312 -0.15 -16.92 -23.02
N LEU A 313 -0.96 -15.90 -23.31
CA LEU A 313 -1.67 -15.16 -22.26
C LEU A 313 -2.67 -16.06 -21.49
N ASP A 314 -3.28 -17.06 -22.15
CA ASP A 314 -4.13 -18.06 -21.47
C ASP A 314 -3.33 -18.91 -20.49
N ASP A 315 -2.15 -19.40 -20.92
CA ASP A 315 -1.26 -20.15 -20.03
C ASP A 315 -0.83 -19.30 -18.83
N PHE A 316 -0.60 -18.00 -19.02
CA PHE A 316 -0.26 -17.07 -17.95
C PHE A 316 -1.38 -16.99 -16.89
N ILE A 317 -2.64 -16.97 -17.31
CA ILE A 317 -3.80 -17.03 -16.39
C ILE A 317 -3.77 -18.35 -15.61
N GLY A 318 -3.36 -19.46 -16.23
CA GLY A 318 -3.19 -20.75 -15.56
C GLY A 318 -2.06 -20.81 -14.53
N LEU A 319 -1.12 -19.85 -14.53
CA LEU A 319 0.01 -19.85 -13.61
C LEU A 319 -0.40 -19.54 -12.16
N THR A 320 0.34 -20.13 -11.22
CA THR A 320 0.33 -19.69 -9.83
C THR A 320 0.74 -18.22 -9.72
N LYS A 321 0.22 -17.51 -8.72
CA LYS A 321 0.56 -16.09 -8.49
C LYS A 321 2.05 -15.83 -8.43
N ALA A 322 2.78 -16.68 -7.69
CA ALA A 322 4.23 -16.64 -7.60
C ALA A 322 4.92 -16.71 -8.97
N ASN A 323 4.42 -17.53 -9.89
CA ASN A 323 4.95 -17.61 -11.25
C ASN A 323 4.53 -16.43 -12.12
N ARG A 324 3.34 -15.85 -11.93
CA ARG A 324 2.92 -14.63 -12.64
C ARG A 324 3.85 -13.46 -12.37
N TYR A 325 4.31 -13.28 -11.12
CA TYR A 325 5.27 -12.22 -10.77
C TYR A 325 6.63 -12.34 -11.48
N LYS A 326 7.01 -13.51 -12.01
CA LYS A 326 8.23 -13.63 -12.85
C LYS A 326 8.14 -12.80 -14.13
N TYR A 327 6.92 -12.54 -14.62
CA TYR A 327 6.65 -11.71 -15.80
C TYR A 327 6.70 -10.22 -15.50
N CYS A 328 6.95 -9.80 -14.25
CA CYS A 328 7.20 -8.41 -13.91
C CYS A 328 8.63 -8.01 -14.31
N LEU A 329 8.89 -7.95 -15.61
CA LEU A 329 10.22 -7.76 -16.17
C LEU A 329 10.70 -6.30 -16.04
N ASN A 330 11.92 -6.10 -15.56
CA ASN A 330 12.52 -4.77 -15.38
C ASN A 330 13.00 -4.11 -16.69
N ASN A 331 13.12 -4.89 -17.77
CA ASN A 331 13.48 -4.40 -19.11
C ASN A 331 12.25 -4.09 -19.98
N GLU A 332 11.03 -4.35 -19.51
CA GLU A 332 9.80 -4.04 -20.21
C GLU A 332 9.03 -2.92 -19.50
N LEU A 333 8.59 -1.92 -20.27
CA LEU A 333 8.09 -0.65 -19.76
C LEU A 333 6.97 -0.79 -18.72
N TYR A 334 5.87 -1.47 -19.03
CA TYR A 334 4.67 -1.42 -18.19
C TYR A 334 4.83 -2.23 -16.90
N THR A 335 5.63 -3.29 -16.91
CA THR A 335 5.94 -4.06 -15.70
C THR A 335 7.01 -3.40 -14.84
N LYS A 336 8.01 -2.76 -15.47
CA LYS A 336 9.06 -2.01 -14.76
C LYS A 336 8.47 -0.90 -13.89
N GLU A 337 7.46 -0.21 -14.39
CA GLU A 337 6.82 0.92 -13.71
C GLU A 337 6.00 0.49 -12.47
N LEU A 338 5.74 -0.81 -12.28
CA LEU A 338 5.15 -1.31 -11.06
C LEU A 338 6.10 -1.19 -9.86
N LYS A 339 7.43 -1.20 -10.08
CA LYS A 339 8.48 -1.09 -9.04
C LYS A 339 8.31 -2.07 -7.88
N LEU A 340 7.94 -3.31 -8.19
CA LEU A 340 7.58 -4.31 -7.18
C LEU A 340 8.80 -4.90 -6.48
N ILE A 341 8.63 -5.17 -5.19
CA ILE A 341 9.45 -6.08 -4.40
C ILE A 341 8.50 -7.18 -3.92
N VAL A 342 8.83 -8.45 -4.17
CA VAL A 342 7.91 -9.56 -3.97
C VAL A 342 8.61 -10.74 -3.32
N ASN A 343 8.12 -11.15 -2.15
CA ASN A 343 8.58 -12.35 -1.45
C ASN A 343 7.52 -13.47 -1.51
N SER A 344 7.48 -14.17 -2.65
CA SER A 344 6.56 -15.30 -2.86
C SER A 344 6.71 -16.42 -1.84
N LYS A 345 7.91 -16.61 -1.28
CA LYS A 345 8.19 -17.62 -0.25
C LYS A 345 7.55 -17.25 1.08
N LEU A 346 7.70 -16.00 1.51
CA LEU A 346 7.04 -15.49 2.71
C LEU A 346 5.52 -15.57 2.55
N ARG A 347 4.96 -15.05 1.46
CA ARG A 347 3.51 -15.15 1.19
C ARG A 347 3.00 -16.59 1.29
N ASN A 348 3.70 -17.55 0.71
CA ASN A 348 3.28 -18.96 0.77
C ASN A 348 3.36 -19.51 2.19
N ALA A 349 4.39 -19.18 2.95
CA ALA A 349 4.51 -19.58 4.34
C ALA A 349 3.37 -19.00 5.19
N ILE A 350 3.02 -17.73 5.00
CA ILE A 350 1.86 -17.11 5.65
C ILE A 350 0.58 -17.87 5.30
N GLY A 351 0.34 -18.17 4.03
CA GLY A 351 -0.84 -18.91 3.57
C GLY A 351 -0.94 -20.36 4.09
N HIS A 352 0.18 -20.93 4.53
CA HIS A 352 0.25 -22.27 5.15
C HIS A 352 0.37 -22.25 6.67
N ASN A 353 0.32 -21.07 7.31
CA ASN A 353 0.60 -20.88 8.74
C ASN A 353 1.98 -21.39 9.19
N ASP A 354 2.94 -21.41 8.27
CA ASP A 354 4.34 -21.79 8.51
C ASP A 354 5.19 -20.54 8.87
N VAL A 355 4.62 -19.65 9.69
CA VAL A 355 5.20 -18.37 10.08
C VAL A 355 5.10 -18.16 11.59
N GLN A 356 6.13 -17.55 12.17
CA GLN A 356 6.18 -17.11 13.56
C GLN A 356 6.64 -15.66 13.60
N TYR A 357 6.13 -14.90 14.57
CA TYR A 357 6.47 -13.51 14.77
C TYR A 357 6.91 -13.30 16.22
N ASP A 358 8.13 -12.80 16.40
CA ASP A 358 8.64 -12.35 17.67
C ASP A 358 8.34 -10.85 17.81
N THR A 359 7.49 -10.50 18.78
CA THR A 359 6.99 -9.13 18.97
C THR A 359 8.08 -8.18 19.48
N SER A 360 9.11 -8.71 20.14
CA SER A 360 10.18 -7.98 20.83
C SER A 360 11.25 -7.53 19.83
N SER A 361 11.80 -8.48 19.10
CA SER A 361 12.77 -8.28 18.01
C SER A 361 12.11 -7.84 16.71
N GLN A 362 10.79 -7.98 16.59
CA GLN A 362 10.03 -7.75 15.36
C GLN A 362 10.50 -8.60 14.17
N ILE A 363 11.01 -9.80 14.46
CA ILE A 363 11.45 -10.76 13.45
C ILE A 363 10.29 -11.66 13.05
N ILE A 364 10.08 -11.81 11.75
CA ILE A 364 9.16 -12.75 11.13
C ILE A 364 9.99 -13.93 10.62
N SER A 365 9.87 -15.06 11.29
CA SER A 365 10.50 -16.33 10.92
C SER A 365 9.53 -17.19 10.11
N TYR A 366 9.97 -17.76 9.00
CA TYR A 366 9.10 -18.55 8.12
C TYR A 366 9.82 -19.71 7.42
N ILE A 367 9.07 -20.77 7.14
CA ILE A 367 9.57 -21.93 6.37
C ILE A 367 9.28 -21.67 4.88
N PRO A 368 10.30 -21.40 4.05
CA PRO A 368 10.11 -21.01 2.66
C PRO A 368 9.65 -22.15 1.73
N ASN A 369 9.78 -23.39 2.19
CA ASN A 369 9.34 -24.58 1.47
C ASN A 369 8.76 -25.59 2.47
N PRO A 370 7.46 -25.90 2.42
CA PRO A 370 6.83 -26.81 3.39
C PRO A 370 7.41 -28.23 3.36
N LYS A 371 8.12 -28.60 2.29
CA LYS A 371 8.83 -29.89 2.16
C LYS A 371 10.21 -29.90 2.84
N LYS A 372 10.74 -28.75 3.23
CA LYS A 372 12.06 -28.57 3.89
C LYS A 372 11.87 -27.75 5.18
N ARG A 373 11.25 -28.35 6.18
CA ARG A 373 10.89 -27.70 7.46
C ARG A 373 12.09 -27.34 8.34
N ASP A 374 13.26 -27.89 8.02
CA ASP A 374 14.56 -27.61 8.63
C ASP A 374 15.16 -26.28 8.18
N VAL A 375 14.69 -25.73 7.05
CA VAL A 375 15.15 -24.45 6.53
C VAL A 375 14.20 -23.35 6.98
N THR A 376 14.69 -22.41 7.79
CA THR A 376 13.96 -21.21 8.17
C THR A 376 14.61 -19.97 7.53
N LYS A 377 13.80 -18.98 7.21
CA LYS A 377 14.24 -17.65 6.80
C LYS A 377 13.62 -16.61 7.71
N GLU A 378 14.27 -15.45 7.78
CA GLU A 378 13.84 -14.34 8.61
C GLU A 378 13.70 -13.08 7.77
N THR A 379 12.80 -12.20 8.21
CA THR A 379 12.71 -10.81 7.75
C THR A 379 12.23 -9.95 8.92
N TYR A 380 12.43 -8.64 8.84
CA TYR A 380 11.92 -7.70 9.85
C TYR A 380 10.52 -7.22 9.49
N LEU A 381 9.72 -6.88 10.52
CA LEU A 381 8.38 -6.31 10.35
C LEU A 381 8.38 -5.11 9.40
N LEU A 382 9.29 -4.15 9.61
CA LEU A 382 9.33 -2.92 8.82
C LEU A 382 9.62 -3.19 7.32
N VAL A 383 10.41 -4.22 7.02
CA VAL A 383 10.67 -4.67 5.64
C VAL A 383 9.41 -5.28 5.03
N PHE A 384 8.68 -6.08 5.81
CA PHE A 384 7.40 -6.67 5.39
C PHE A 384 6.32 -5.62 5.14
N GLU A 385 6.27 -4.57 5.95
CA GLU A 385 5.35 -3.44 5.80
C GLU A 385 5.66 -2.60 4.56
N ASP A 386 6.94 -2.33 4.29
CA ASP A 386 7.35 -1.65 3.06
C ASP A 386 7.06 -2.51 1.82
N GLU A 387 7.21 -3.84 1.91
CA GLU A 387 6.78 -4.76 0.85
C GLU A 387 5.27 -4.64 0.59
N ALA A 388 4.44 -4.63 1.65
CA ALA A 388 2.98 -4.43 1.52
C ALA A 388 2.63 -3.08 0.87
N MET A 389 3.33 -2.01 1.25
CA MET A 389 3.18 -0.67 0.66
C MET A 389 3.52 -0.68 -0.84
N LYS A 390 4.65 -1.28 -1.23
CA LYS A 390 5.10 -1.36 -2.62
C LYS A 390 4.19 -2.21 -3.49
N LEU A 391 3.65 -3.31 -2.96
CA LEU A 391 2.63 -4.11 -3.64
C LEU A 391 1.38 -3.26 -3.92
N PHE A 392 0.90 -2.49 -2.93
CA PHE A 392 -0.25 -1.62 -3.12
C PHE A 392 0.02 -0.48 -4.12
N GLN A 393 1.21 0.10 -4.09
CA GLN A 393 1.65 1.06 -5.11
C GLN A 393 1.64 0.46 -6.52
N GLY A 394 1.91 -0.84 -6.66
CA GLY A 394 1.73 -1.58 -7.93
C GLY A 394 0.27 -1.70 -8.37
N VAL A 395 -0.66 -1.85 -7.43
CA VAL A 395 -2.11 -1.89 -7.70
C VAL A 395 -2.60 -0.55 -8.23
N ILE A 396 -2.12 0.57 -7.65
CA ILE A 396 -2.43 1.92 -8.14
C ILE A 396 -2.03 2.08 -9.60
N VAL A 397 -0.88 1.54 -9.99
CA VAL A 397 -0.42 1.57 -11.39
C VAL A 397 -1.34 0.74 -12.29
N CYS A 398 -1.78 -0.43 -11.81
CA CYS A 398 -2.71 -1.26 -12.57
C CYS A 398 -4.07 -0.59 -12.74
N LEU A 399 -4.54 0.19 -11.76
CA LEU A 399 -5.75 1.01 -11.88
C LEU A 399 -5.60 2.11 -12.94
N GLU A 400 -4.43 2.76 -13.04
CA GLU A 400 -4.14 3.69 -14.13
C GLU A 400 -4.20 3.01 -15.51
N TYR A 401 -3.67 1.80 -15.64
CA TYR A 401 -3.81 1.02 -16.87
C TYR A 401 -5.26 0.69 -17.17
N LEU A 402 -6.02 0.30 -16.15
CA LEU A 402 -7.41 -0.04 -16.29
C LEU A 402 -8.25 1.16 -16.74
N TYR A 403 -7.99 2.36 -16.20
CA TYR A 403 -8.59 3.60 -16.67
C TYR A 403 -8.37 3.80 -18.18
N ARG A 404 -7.15 3.55 -18.69
CA ARG A 404 -6.86 3.63 -20.12
C ARG A 404 -7.53 2.55 -20.95
N PHE A 405 -7.63 1.32 -20.45
CA PHE A 405 -8.40 0.27 -21.13
C PHE A 405 -9.88 0.64 -21.26
N ARG A 406 -10.48 1.22 -20.22
CA ARG A 406 -11.87 1.71 -20.24
C ARG A 406 -12.06 2.87 -21.20
N GLU A 407 -11.10 3.77 -21.28
CA GLU A 407 -11.09 4.86 -22.27
C GLU A 407 -11.10 4.30 -23.71
N ILE A 408 -10.25 3.32 -24.00
CA ILE A 408 -10.19 2.64 -25.30
C ILE A 408 -11.50 1.91 -25.63
N GLU A 409 -12.09 1.23 -24.65
CA GLU A 409 -13.37 0.53 -24.80
C GLU A 409 -14.50 1.51 -25.19
N ILE A 410 -14.57 2.69 -24.56
CA ILE A 410 -15.56 3.73 -24.90
C ILE A 410 -15.33 4.24 -26.32
N ILE A 411 -14.10 4.61 -26.67
CA ILE A 411 -13.75 5.14 -28.00
C ILE A 411 -14.10 4.12 -29.10
N ASN A 412 -13.76 2.85 -28.90
CA ASN A 412 -14.05 1.79 -29.85
C ASN A 412 -15.56 1.60 -30.07
N ARG A 413 -16.37 1.67 -29.00
CA ARG A 413 -17.83 1.59 -29.09
C ARG A 413 -18.40 2.77 -29.88
N GLU A 414 -17.95 4.00 -29.62
CA GLU A 414 -18.40 5.19 -30.35
C GLU A 414 -18.08 5.10 -31.85
N ILE A 415 -16.88 4.67 -32.23
CA ILE A 415 -16.49 4.48 -33.65
C ILE A 415 -17.40 3.46 -34.35
N THR A 416 -17.65 2.31 -33.71
CA THR A 416 -18.52 1.27 -34.31
C THR A 416 -19.98 1.73 -34.47
N SER A 417 -20.48 2.52 -33.52
CA SER A 417 -21.85 3.07 -33.58
C SER A 417 -22.00 4.23 -34.58
N GLY A 418 -20.93 4.99 -34.84
CA GLY A 418 -20.90 6.11 -35.79
C GLY A 418 -20.74 5.69 -37.25
N GLY A 419 -20.17 4.51 -37.53
CA GLY A 419 -20.02 3.94 -38.87
C GLY A 419 -21.29 3.30 -39.46
N SER A 420 -22.42 3.37 -38.75
CA SER A 420 -23.72 2.80 -39.15
C SER A 420 -24.74 3.87 -39.57
N LYS A 421 -24.29 5.08 -39.93
CA LYS A 421 -25.14 6.19 -40.38
C LYS A 421 -24.86 6.58 -41.83
#